data_AF-A0A0L0H901-F1
#
_entry.id   AF-A0A0L0H901-F1
#
_cell.length_a   1.000
_cell.length_b   1.000
_cell.length_c   1.000
_cell.angle_alpha   90.00
_cell.angle_beta   90.00
_cell.angle_gamma   90.00
#
_symmetry.space_group_name_H-M   'P 1'
#
loop_
_entity.id
_entity.type
_entity.pdbx_description
1 polymer ?
#
loop_
_entity_poly.entity_id
_entity_poly.type
_entity_poly.pdbx_seq_one_letter_code
_entity_poly.pdbx_strand_id
1 'polypeptide(L)'
;MTSLPPLPSSFTDPTLLSTLQTFLKTHAQTTCFTPAITVAEKTAYVDRIVQGLRDESGTWSQDVFTHVLSVLRILLRESVGCDALYSVEGTKLLVLHAGLGSNAYQPTPHTTEGLKCLCNVLLHYPAARGVVWELGGVEKCVEIIKDGGLASEPTFLIFRILFLATVERQVVQTVLKNGIVGILTERLERLVKAPVEGMELMVLNEILKLVFNISDEETDCTGLVPPILDLLRSYPLPTPPLSPPISHAIHTLLHFPTHHDIWFPNDDYTLLRKFVDILEETVGVHGEDAEEEVRVGGVLLDESCSPLVLVLVGVARGDVHARAVMRDWIMPNDIDRSQPLDKGTTLTARLIRYMTSITYPNLRQAVSELFFILSNESPETLVSYIGYGPAAGFLYNRGLLPSGGPAPTEDIDPITGEFSAQKADEEWKAMSEEEREREAEKLFVLLDRLNRTGVIKAVPRLG
;
A
#
# COMPACT_ATOMS: atom_id res chain seq x y z
N MET A 1 -32.19 8.80 -25.38
CA MET A 1 -31.12 7.79 -25.31
C MET A 1 -29.96 8.32 -26.11
N THR A 2 -28.81 8.49 -25.48
CA THR A 2 -27.57 8.88 -26.16
C THR A 2 -27.03 7.65 -26.90
N SER A 3 -26.91 7.72 -28.23
CA SER A 3 -26.33 6.65 -29.05
C SER A 3 -24.89 6.99 -29.44
N LEU A 4 -24.08 5.98 -29.73
CA LEU A 4 -22.76 6.16 -30.31
C LEU A 4 -22.87 6.70 -31.75
N PRO A 5 -21.94 7.57 -32.18
CA PRO A 5 -21.92 8.06 -33.56
C PRO A 5 -21.62 6.90 -34.52
N PRO A 6 -22.48 6.61 -35.51
CA PRO A 6 -22.43 5.37 -36.28
C PRO A 6 -21.15 5.27 -37.10
N LEU A 7 -20.48 4.12 -37.01
CA LEU A 7 -19.32 3.83 -37.85
C LEU A 7 -19.77 3.55 -39.29
N PRO A 8 -19.03 4.03 -40.30
CA PRO A 8 -19.31 3.70 -41.69
C PRO A 8 -19.13 2.20 -41.97
N SER A 9 -19.74 1.72 -43.05
CA SER A 9 -19.65 0.31 -43.45
C SER A 9 -18.23 -0.09 -43.86
N SER A 10 -17.40 0.85 -44.35
CA SER A 10 -15.98 0.66 -44.63
C SER A 10 -15.14 1.73 -43.93
N PHE A 11 -13.97 1.35 -43.44
CA PHE A 11 -13.05 2.28 -42.77
C PHE A 11 -12.24 3.13 -43.76
N THR A 12 -12.42 2.93 -45.07
CA THR A 12 -11.92 3.86 -46.10
C THR A 12 -12.90 5.00 -46.40
N ASP A 13 -14.07 5.03 -45.75
CA ASP A 13 -15.07 6.07 -45.92
C ASP A 13 -14.51 7.45 -45.47
N PRO A 14 -14.62 8.51 -46.29
CA PRO A 14 -14.10 9.83 -45.95
C PRO A 14 -14.74 10.45 -44.70
N THR A 15 -15.92 10.00 -44.30
CA THR A 15 -16.62 10.47 -43.09
C THR A 15 -16.07 9.84 -41.81
N LEU A 16 -15.33 8.72 -41.89
CA LEU A 16 -14.85 7.96 -40.71
C LEU A 16 -14.13 8.88 -39.73
N LEU A 17 -13.17 9.67 -40.21
CA LEU A 17 -12.35 10.52 -39.35
C LEU A 17 -13.22 11.54 -38.60
N SER A 18 -14.21 12.14 -39.27
CA SER A 18 -15.14 13.09 -38.65
C SER A 18 -16.03 12.43 -37.59
N THR A 19 -16.45 11.18 -37.84
CA THR A 19 -17.21 10.37 -36.88
C THR A 19 -16.39 10.06 -35.63
N LEU A 20 -15.14 9.62 -35.79
CA LEU A 20 -14.24 9.32 -34.69
C LEU A 20 -13.91 10.58 -33.87
N GLN A 21 -13.65 11.72 -34.54
CA GLN A 21 -13.43 12.99 -33.85
C GLN A 21 -14.66 13.44 -33.04
N THR A 22 -15.86 13.24 -33.59
CA THR A 22 -17.11 13.53 -32.89
C THR A 22 -17.27 12.64 -31.65
N PHE A 23 -16.95 11.35 -31.75
CA PHE A 23 -16.90 10.44 -30.60
C PHE A 23 -15.93 10.98 -29.53
N LEU A 24 -14.68 11.25 -29.92
CA LEU A 24 -13.63 11.64 -28.97
C LEU A 24 -13.99 12.94 -28.24
N LYS A 25 -14.56 13.92 -28.96
CA LYS A 25 -15.03 15.18 -28.37
C LYS A 25 -16.16 14.97 -27.36
N THR A 26 -17.07 14.03 -27.65
CA THR A 26 -18.26 13.78 -26.83
C THR A 26 -17.94 12.93 -25.60
N HIS A 27 -17.03 11.97 -25.73
CA HIS A 27 -16.78 10.93 -24.72
C HIS A 27 -15.40 10.99 -24.05
N ALA A 28 -14.61 12.05 -24.26
CA ALA A 28 -13.25 12.19 -23.72
C ALA A 28 -13.14 11.88 -22.21
N GLN A 29 -14.13 12.30 -21.43
CA GLN A 29 -14.19 12.14 -19.96
C GLN A 29 -15.16 11.02 -19.51
N THR A 30 -15.75 10.28 -20.45
CA THR A 30 -16.63 9.16 -20.10
C THR A 30 -15.81 8.03 -19.47
N THR A 31 -16.17 7.63 -18.26
CA THR A 31 -15.56 6.50 -17.54
C THR A 31 -16.43 5.25 -17.55
N CYS A 32 -17.75 5.42 -17.68
CA CYS A 32 -18.74 4.36 -17.78
C CYS A 32 -19.76 4.70 -18.86
N PHE A 33 -20.11 3.76 -19.72
CA PHE A 33 -21.13 3.95 -20.75
C PHE A 33 -22.48 3.38 -20.31
N THR A 34 -22.51 2.34 -19.48
CA THR A 34 -23.76 1.82 -18.94
C THR A 34 -24.28 2.68 -17.78
N PRO A 35 -25.61 2.88 -17.66
CA PRO A 35 -26.69 2.38 -18.52
C PRO A 35 -27.06 3.33 -19.68
N ALA A 36 -26.31 4.42 -19.91
CA ALA A 36 -26.64 5.45 -20.90
C ALA A 36 -26.59 4.93 -22.36
N ILE A 37 -25.68 3.98 -22.62
CA ILE A 37 -25.56 3.22 -23.87
C ILE A 37 -25.81 1.75 -23.55
N THR A 38 -26.57 1.07 -24.41
CA THR A 38 -26.86 -0.35 -24.18
C THR A 38 -25.60 -1.20 -24.39
N VAL A 39 -25.49 -2.31 -23.64
CA VAL A 39 -24.36 -3.24 -23.79
C VAL A 39 -24.27 -3.75 -25.22
N ALA A 40 -25.40 -4.12 -25.85
CA ALA A 40 -25.43 -4.60 -27.23
C ALA A 40 -24.91 -3.57 -28.24
N GLU A 41 -25.27 -2.30 -28.08
CA GLU A 41 -24.77 -1.22 -28.94
C GLU A 41 -23.26 -1.02 -28.78
N LYS A 42 -22.75 -1.01 -27.53
CA LYS A 42 -21.31 -0.90 -27.26
C LYS A 42 -20.54 -2.10 -27.82
N THR A 43 -21.04 -3.32 -27.61
CA THR A 43 -20.43 -4.56 -28.15
C THR A 43 -20.34 -4.49 -29.68
N ALA A 44 -21.43 -4.17 -30.37
CA ALA A 44 -21.42 -4.07 -31.83
C ALA A 44 -20.44 -2.99 -32.33
N TYR A 45 -20.31 -1.88 -31.59
CA TYR A 45 -19.35 -0.82 -31.92
C TYR A 45 -17.90 -1.27 -31.78
N VAL A 46 -17.56 -1.93 -30.66
CA VAL A 46 -16.23 -2.48 -30.40
C VAL A 46 -15.89 -3.56 -31.42
N ASP A 47 -16.81 -4.50 -31.66
CA ASP A 47 -16.62 -5.59 -32.62
C ASP A 47 -16.34 -5.07 -34.02
N ARG A 48 -17.06 -4.03 -34.46
CA ARG A 48 -16.83 -3.40 -35.77
C ARG A 48 -15.44 -2.78 -35.88
N ILE A 49 -14.96 -2.13 -34.81
CA ILE A 49 -13.61 -1.56 -34.77
C ILE A 49 -12.56 -2.68 -34.80
N VAL A 50 -12.73 -3.72 -33.98
CA VAL A 50 -11.80 -4.87 -33.93
C VAL A 50 -11.73 -5.56 -35.28
N GLN A 51 -12.86 -5.72 -35.97
CA GLN A 51 -12.90 -6.23 -37.33
C GLN A 51 -12.12 -5.31 -38.30
N GLY A 52 -12.34 -3.99 -38.23
CA GLY A 52 -11.60 -3.03 -39.06
C GLY A 52 -10.09 -3.08 -38.82
N LEU A 53 -9.64 -3.21 -37.57
CA LEU A 53 -8.23 -3.37 -37.23
C LEU A 53 -7.61 -4.66 -37.81
N ARG A 54 -8.39 -5.75 -37.90
CA ARG A 54 -7.93 -7.02 -38.48
C ARG A 54 -7.90 -6.99 -40.00
N ASP A 55 -8.98 -6.52 -40.61
CA ASP A 55 -9.27 -6.76 -42.02
C ASP A 55 -8.93 -5.56 -42.92
N GLU A 56 -9.01 -4.34 -42.40
CA GLU A 56 -8.93 -3.10 -43.20
C GLU A 56 -7.70 -2.25 -42.87
N SER A 57 -7.02 -2.51 -41.75
CA SER A 57 -5.94 -1.67 -41.20
C SER A 57 -4.76 -1.42 -42.15
N GLY A 58 -4.47 -2.37 -43.05
CA GLY A 58 -3.41 -2.20 -44.06
C GLY A 58 -3.60 -1.01 -45.01
N THR A 59 -4.80 -0.43 -45.06
CA THR A 59 -5.14 0.72 -45.93
C THR A 59 -5.25 2.05 -45.19
N TRP A 60 -5.10 2.05 -43.86
CA TRP A 60 -5.39 3.22 -43.04
C TRP A 60 -4.22 4.21 -43.01
N SER A 61 -4.55 5.49 -42.93
CA SER A 61 -3.58 6.53 -42.59
C SER A 61 -3.23 6.46 -41.10
N GLN A 62 -2.08 7.04 -40.73
CA GLN A 62 -1.65 7.14 -39.32
C GLN A 62 -2.68 7.90 -38.46
N ASP A 63 -3.37 8.89 -39.03
CA ASP A 63 -4.42 9.63 -38.35
C ASP A 63 -5.62 8.71 -38.02
N VAL A 64 -6.06 7.90 -38.97
CA VAL A 64 -7.17 6.95 -38.74
C VAL A 64 -6.78 5.95 -37.65
N PHE A 65 -5.58 5.37 -37.72
CA PHE A 65 -5.07 4.48 -36.68
C PHE A 65 -5.12 5.10 -35.30
N THR A 66 -4.59 6.31 -35.16
CA THR A 66 -4.52 7.01 -33.89
C THR A 66 -5.91 7.28 -33.33
N HIS A 67 -6.85 7.76 -34.16
CA HIS A 67 -8.22 8.06 -33.71
C HIS A 67 -8.99 6.78 -33.34
N VAL A 68 -8.85 5.70 -34.13
CA VAL A 68 -9.49 4.42 -33.84
C VAL A 68 -9.02 3.86 -32.49
N LEU A 69 -7.70 3.84 -32.25
CA LEU A 69 -7.17 3.36 -30.97
C LEU A 69 -7.55 4.30 -29.81
N SER A 70 -7.58 5.62 -30.01
CA SER A 70 -8.08 6.55 -28.99
C SER A 70 -9.55 6.32 -28.63
N VAL A 71 -10.39 5.97 -29.61
CA VAL A 71 -11.79 5.59 -29.37
C VAL A 71 -11.85 4.29 -28.57
N LEU A 72 -11.09 3.26 -28.97
CA LEU A 72 -11.00 2.01 -28.22
C LEU A 72 -10.50 2.21 -26.79
N ARG A 73 -9.49 3.05 -26.56
CA ARG A 73 -8.98 3.38 -25.23
C ARG A 73 -10.08 3.91 -24.31
N ILE A 74 -10.98 4.76 -24.81
CA ILE A 74 -12.10 5.29 -24.02
C ILE A 74 -13.12 4.18 -23.76
N LEU A 75 -13.48 3.37 -24.77
CA LEU A 75 -14.41 2.25 -24.62
C LEU A 75 -13.92 1.21 -23.59
N LEU A 76 -12.60 0.97 -23.56
CA LEU A 76 -11.91 0.04 -22.66
C LEU A 76 -11.80 0.52 -21.20
N ARG A 77 -12.29 1.73 -20.85
CA ARG A 77 -12.37 2.17 -19.44
C ARG A 77 -13.41 1.39 -18.63
N GLU A 78 -14.32 0.72 -19.34
CA GLU A 78 -15.36 -0.13 -18.77
C GLU A 78 -15.32 -1.47 -19.53
N SER A 79 -15.21 -2.58 -18.78
CA SER A 79 -15.06 -3.91 -19.38
C SER A 79 -16.31 -4.40 -20.11
N VAL A 80 -17.49 -4.04 -19.63
CA VAL A 80 -18.76 -4.48 -20.21
C VAL A 80 -18.82 -4.09 -21.70
N GLY A 81 -19.12 -5.07 -22.56
CA GLY A 81 -19.25 -4.87 -24.01
C GLY A 81 -17.94 -4.77 -24.80
N CYS A 82 -16.81 -5.21 -24.22
CA CYS A 82 -15.51 -5.25 -24.91
C CYS A 82 -14.96 -6.68 -25.10
N ASP A 83 -15.83 -7.69 -25.14
CA ASP A 83 -15.46 -9.12 -25.13
C ASP A 83 -14.49 -9.50 -26.26
N ALA A 84 -14.60 -8.88 -27.43
CA ALA A 84 -13.68 -9.11 -28.55
C ALA A 84 -12.21 -8.79 -28.20
N LEU A 85 -11.96 -7.85 -27.29
CA LEU A 85 -10.63 -7.48 -26.82
C LEU A 85 -10.19 -8.27 -25.57
N TYR A 86 -11.14 -8.78 -24.78
CA TYR A 86 -10.88 -9.70 -23.66
C TYR A 86 -10.81 -11.16 -24.11
N SER A 87 -10.01 -11.38 -25.16
CA SER A 87 -9.73 -12.69 -25.75
C SER A 87 -8.25 -12.82 -26.05
N VAL A 88 -7.79 -14.03 -26.34
CA VAL A 88 -6.40 -14.29 -26.75
C VAL A 88 -6.10 -13.54 -28.06
N GLU A 89 -7.00 -13.60 -29.03
CA GLU A 89 -6.88 -12.95 -30.33
C GLU A 89 -6.96 -11.42 -30.23
N GLY A 90 -7.83 -10.90 -29.37
CA GLY A 90 -7.92 -9.48 -29.07
C GLY A 90 -6.65 -8.94 -28.42
N THR A 91 -6.08 -9.70 -27.47
CA THR A 91 -4.82 -9.34 -26.82
C THR A 91 -3.66 -9.37 -27.82
N LYS A 92 -3.56 -10.41 -28.65
CA LYS A 92 -2.57 -10.51 -29.75
C LYS A 92 -2.62 -9.29 -30.67
N LEU A 93 -3.83 -8.87 -31.05
CA LEU A 93 -4.04 -7.70 -31.90
C LEU A 93 -3.54 -6.41 -31.23
N LEU A 94 -3.81 -6.21 -29.93
CA LEU A 94 -3.33 -5.04 -29.21
C LEU A 94 -1.81 -5.07 -28.99
N VAL A 95 -1.20 -6.24 -28.75
CA VAL A 95 0.26 -6.38 -28.65
C VAL A 95 0.95 -5.95 -29.96
N LEU A 96 0.38 -6.34 -31.11
CA LEU A 96 0.85 -5.90 -32.42
C LEU A 96 0.79 -4.38 -32.56
N HIS A 97 -0.36 -3.77 -32.26
CA HIS A 97 -0.54 -2.31 -32.39
C HIS A 97 0.17 -1.49 -31.30
N ALA A 98 0.51 -2.09 -30.17
CA ALA A 98 1.38 -1.50 -29.15
C ALA A 98 2.86 -1.50 -29.56
N GLY A 99 3.22 -2.15 -30.68
CA GLY A 99 4.60 -2.27 -31.13
C GLY A 99 5.43 -3.28 -30.34
N LEU A 100 4.78 -4.17 -29.58
CA LEU A 100 5.44 -5.18 -28.74
C LEU A 100 5.63 -6.54 -29.44
N GLY A 101 5.48 -6.57 -30.76
CA GLY A 101 5.77 -7.74 -31.59
C GLY A 101 7.26 -7.90 -31.90
N SER A 102 7.58 -8.72 -32.91
CA SER A 102 8.95 -9.06 -33.31
C SER A 102 9.73 -7.92 -33.99
N ASN A 103 9.05 -6.86 -34.43
CA ASN A 103 9.68 -5.75 -35.13
C ASN A 103 10.43 -4.81 -34.16
N ALA A 104 11.32 -3.97 -34.71
CA ALA A 104 11.93 -2.89 -33.94
C ALA A 104 10.84 -1.92 -33.45
N TYR A 105 10.89 -1.54 -32.17
CA TYR A 105 9.93 -0.62 -31.59
C TYR A 105 10.16 0.80 -32.13
N GLN A 106 9.06 1.47 -32.52
CA GLN A 106 9.09 2.86 -32.96
C GLN A 106 8.07 3.67 -32.15
N PRO A 107 8.50 4.70 -31.41
CA PRO A 107 7.59 5.52 -30.63
C PRO A 107 6.79 6.43 -31.56
N THR A 108 5.56 6.03 -31.87
CA THR A 108 4.59 6.77 -32.69
C THR A 108 3.30 7.01 -31.92
N PRO A 109 2.47 8.01 -32.31
CA PRO A 109 1.13 8.18 -31.72
C PRO A 109 0.28 6.90 -31.77
N HIS A 110 0.39 6.14 -32.87
CA HIS A 110 -0.25 4.84 -33.04
C HIS A 110 0.17 3.83 -31.96
N THR A 111 1.48 3.60 -31.78
CA THR A 111 1.98 2.66 -30.77
C THR A 111 1.66 3.11 -29.34
N THR A 112 1.66 4.42 -29.09
CA THR A 112 1.33 4.97 -27.77
C THR A 112 -0.14 4.76 -27.43
N GLU A 113 -1.07 4.98 -28.36
CA GLU A 113 -2.48 4.65 -28.14
C GLU A 113 -2.70 3.13 -28.02
N GLY A 114 -1.96 2.32 -28.77
CA GLY A 114 -1.96 0.86 -28.64
C GLY A 114 -1.55 0.39 -27.24
N LEU A 115 -0.47 0.96 -26.69
CA LEU A 115 -0.03 0.71 -25.32
C LEU A 115 -1.10 1.11 -24.29
N LYS A 116 -1.80 2.23 -24.48
CA LYS A 116 -2.90 2.64 -23.59
C LYS A 116 -4.06 1.65 -23.62
N CYS A 117 -4.46 1.18 -24.81
CA CYS A 117 -5.48 0.13 -24.95
C CYS A 117 -5.04 -1.15 -24.24
N LEU A 118 -3.80 -1.58 -24.44
CA LEU A 118 -3.25 -2.79 -23.82
C LEU A 118 -3.20 -2.69 -22.29
N CYS A 119 -2.79 -1.55 -21.74
CA CYS A 119 -2.82 -1.29 -20.29
C CYS A 119 -4.22 -1.46 -19.69
N ASN A 120 -5.26 -0.94 -20.35
CA ASN A 120 -6.64 -1.12 -19.90
C ASN A 120 -7.06 -2.59 -19.96
N VAL A 121 -6.66 -3.32 -21.02
CA VAL A 121 -6.94 -4.74 -21.13
C VAL A 121 -6.27 -5.56 -20.03
N LEU A 122 -4.99 -5.32 -19.76
CA LEU A 122 -4.24 -6.02 -18.70
C LEU A 122 -4.75 -5.71 -17.28
N LEU A 123 -5.35 -4.54 -17.10
CA LEU A 123 -5.97 -4.14 -15.84
C LEU A 123 -7.26 -4.93 -15.58
N HIS A 124 -8.14 -5.03 -16.58
CA HIS A 124 -9.47 -5.62 -16.42
C HIS A 124 -9.53 -7.12 -16.72
N TYR A 125 -8.57 -7.67 -17.46
CA TYR A 125 -8.55 -9.05 -17.89
C TYR A 125 -7.20 -9.72 -17.57
N PRO A 126 -7.05 -10.30 -16.36
CA PRO A 126 -5.79 -10.88 -15.90
C PRO A 126 -5.20 -11.94 -16.85
N ALA A 127 -6.03 -12.72 -17.55
CA ALA A 127 -5.57 -13.73 -18.49
C ALA A 127 -4.80 -13.16 -19.70
N ALA A 128 -4.97 -11.87 -20.05
CA ALA A 128 -4.16 -11.22 -21.08
C ALA A 128 -2.68 -11.11 -20.70
N ARG A 129 -2.33 -11.13 -19.41
CA ARG A 129 -0.93 -11.02 -18.94
C ARG A 129 -0.09 -12.19 -19.43
N GLY A 130 -0.61 -13.41 -19.27
CA GLY A 130 -0.01 -14.62 -19.83
C GLY A 130 0.16 -14.55 -21.36
N VAL A 131 -0.85 -14.02 -22.08
CA VAL A 131 -0.76 -13.86 -23.55
C VAL A 131 0.33 -12.87 -23.95
N VAL A 132 0.47 -11.73 -23.25
CA VAL A 132 1.55 -10.77 -23.52
C VAL A 132 2.91 -11.39 -23.29
N TRP A 133 3.07 -12.19 -22.23
CA TRP A 133 4.30 -12.90 -21.94
C TRP A 133 4.62 -13.98 -22.99
N GLU A 134 3.65 -14.83 -23.36
CA GLU A 134 3.82 -15.87 -24.38
C GLU A 134 4.24 -15.32 -25.75
N LEU A 135 3.86 -14.08 -26.06
CA LEU A 135 4.24 -13.39 -27.30
C LEU A 135 5.62 -12.72 -27.23
N GLY A 136 6.33 -12.81 -26.11
CA GLY A 136 7.61 -12.12 -25.87
C GLY A 136 7.47 -10.62 -25.62
N GLY A 137 6.26 -10.14 -25.34
CA GLY A 137 5.98 -8.71 -25.14
C GLY A 137 6.63 -8.15 -23.88
N VAL A 138 6.84 -8.98 -22.85
CA VAL A 138 7.52 -8.58 -21.60
C VAL A 138 9.00 -8.33 -21.86
N GLU A 139 9.68 -9.24 -22.55
CA GLU A 139 11.07 -9.13 -22.95
C GLU A 139 11.26 -7.90 -23.84
N LYS A 140 10.33 -7.69 -24.79
CA LYS A 140 10.33 -6.50 -25.65
C LYS A 140 10.19 -5.21 -24.85
N CYS A 141 9.34 -5.18 -23.82
CA CYS A 141 9.24 -4.04 -22.91
C CYS A 141 10.58 -3.74 -22.21
N VAL A 142 11.30 -4.77 -21.73
CA VAL A 142 12.62 -4.61 -21.09
C VAL A 142 13.67 -4.10 -22.09
N GLU A 143 13.66 -4.61 -23.32
CA GLU A 143 14.51 -4.13 -24.42
C GLU A 143 14.28 -2.62 -24.69
N ILE A 144 13.03 -2.21 -24.82
CA ILE A 144 12.66 -0.81 -25.13
C ILE A 144 13.17 0.18 -24.08
N ILE A 145 13.01 -0.13 -22.79
CA ILE A 145 13.41 0.79 -21.70
C ILE A 145 14.93 0.84 -21.49
N LYS A 146 15.67 -0.15 -21.99
CA LYS A 146 17.13 -0.21 -21.91
C LYS A 146 17.79 0.90 -22.73
N ASP A 147 17.22 1.24 -23.88
CA ASP A 147 17.81 2.21 -24.82
C ASP A 147 17.77 3.68 -24.35
N GLY A 148 16.98 4.00 -23.32
CA GLY A 148 17.04 5.28 -22.62
C GLY A 148 16.56 6.54 -23.36
N GLY A 149 16.21 6.43 -24.64
CA GLY A 149 15.76 7.55 -25.48
C GLY A 149 14.24 7.78 -25.52
N LEU A 150 13.46 7.06 -24.73
CA LEU A 150 12.00 7.09 -24.80
C LEU A 150 11.41 8.27 -24.01
N ALA A 151 10.41 8.95 -24.59
CA ALA A 151 9.66 9.99 -23.89
C ALA A 151 8.93 9.43 -22.65
N SER A 152 8.59 10.30 -21.70
CA SER A 152 8.03 9.88 -20.40
C SER A 152 6.69 9.16 -20.49
N GLU A 153 5.81 9.53 -21.43
CA GLU A 153 4.49 8.88 -21.58
C GLU A 153 4.58 7.42 -22.05
N PRO A 154 5.27 7.09 -23.16
CA PRO A 154 5.50 5.70 -23.52
C PRO A 154 6.30 4.94 -22.46
N THR A 155 7.28 5.58 -21.81
CA THR A 155 8.05 4.97 -20.72
C THR A 155 7.15 4.53 -19.56
N PHE A 156 6.22 5.40 -19.13
CA PHE A 156 5.22 5.06 -18.13
C PHE A 156 4.36 3.87 -18.55
N LEU A 157 3.87 3.86 -19.79
CA LEU A 157 3.03 2.78 -20.28
C LEU A 157 3.77 1.44 -20.33
N ILE A 158 5.06 1.45 -20.70
CA ILE A 158 5.88 0.24 -20.69
C ILE A 158 6.09 -0.26 -19.25
N PHE A 159 6.45 0.61 -18.30
CA PHE A 159 6.54 0.21 -16.89
C PHE A 159 5.21 -0.25 -16.32
N ARG A 160 4.09 0.35 -16.74
CA ARG A 160 2.74 -0.08 -16.35
C ARG A 160 2.45 -1.51 -16.82
N ILE A 161 2.83 -1.86 -18.06
CA ILE A 161 2.69 -3.23 -18.57
C ILE A 161 3.55 -4.19 -17.76
N LEU A 162 4.82 -3.84 -17.50
CA LEU A 162 5.72 -4.65 -16.68
C LEU A 162 5.17 -4.87 -15.27
N PHE A 163 4.66 -3.82 -14.61
CA PHE A 163 4.01 -3.91 -13.31
C PHE A 163 2.79 -4.84 -13.34
N LEU A 164 1.89 -4.67 -14.33
CA LEU A 164 0.70 -5.51 -14.44
C LEU A 164 1.03 -6.98 -14.75
N ALA A 165 2.09 -7.24 -15.51
CA ALA A 165 2.50 -8.60 -15.88
C ALA A 165 3.29 -9.32 -14.78
N THR A 166 4.06 -8.59 -13.96
CA THR A 166 4.91 -9.16 -12.89
C THR A 166 4.16 -9.61 -11.64
N VAL A 167 2.83 -9.69 -11.70
CA VAL A 167 2.03 -10.41 -10.69
C VAL A 167 2.28 -11.93 -10.77
N GLU A 168 2.76 -12.43 -11.91
CA GLU A 168 3.08 -13.85 -12.13
C GLU A 168 4.58 -14.14 -11.94
N ARG A 169 4.92 -15.15 -11.13
CA ARG A 169 6.31 -15.50 -10.77
C ARG A 169 7.19 -15.82 -11.99
N GLN A 170 6.64 -16.45 -13.03
CA GLN A 170 7.36 -16.78 -14.27
C GLN A 170 7.78 -15.50 -15.02
N VAL A 171 6.92 -14.47 -14.99
CA VAL A 171 7.20 -13.18 -15.60
C VAL A 171 8.28 -12.44 -14.80
N VAL A 172 8.25 -12.50 -13.47
CA VAL A 172 9.31 -11.96 -12.61
C VAL A 172 10.68 -12.54 -12.97
N GLN A 173 10.79 -13.88 -13.10
CA GLN A 173 12.04 -14.52 -13.53
C GLN A 173 12.49 -14.07 -14.92
N THR A 174 11.54 -13.81 -15.82
CA THR A 174 11.82 -13.33 -17.18
C THR A 174 12.43 -11.93 -17.14
N VAL A 175 11.83 -10.98 -16.42
CA VAL A 175 12.36 -9.61 -16.33
C VAL A 175 13.72 -9.57 -15.63
N LEU A 176 13.92 -10.37 -14.57
CA LEU A 176 15.19 -10.49 -13.87
C LEU A 176 16.32 -10.98 -14.79
N LYS A 177 16.07 -12.05 -15.55
CA LYS A 177 17.04 -12.59 -16.52
C LYS A 177 17.40 -11.59 -17.63
N ASN A 178 16.50 -10.66 -17.94
CA ASN A 178 16.73 -9.61 -18.94
C ASN A 178 17.38 -8.35 -18.35
N GLY A 179 17.85 -8.38 -17.09
CA GLY A 179 18.65 -7.31 -16.50
C GLY A 179 17.85 -6.10 -16.02
N ILE A 180 16.57 -6.29 -15.67
CA ILE A 180 15.69 -5.20 -15.23
C ILE A 180 16.23 -4.45 -14.01
N VAL A 181 16.90 -5.12 -13.07
CA VAL A 181 17.42 -4.52 -11.83
C VAL A 181 18.39 -3.38 -12.11
N GLY A 182 19.34 -3.58 -13.04
CA GLY A 182 20.28 -2.53 -13.44
C GLY A 182 19.59 -1.34 -14.09
N ILE A 183 18.58 -1.59 -14.94
CA ILE A 183 17.78 -0.54 -15.59
C ILE A 183 17.01 0.28 -14.55
N LEU A 184 16.36 -0.39 -13.58
CA LEU A 184 15.61 0.28 -12.52
C LEU A 184 16.52 1.10 -11.62
N THR A 185 17.70 0.58 -11.27
CA THR A 185 18.69 1.29 -10.45
C THR A 185 19.12 2.59 -11.13
N GLU A 186 19.56 2.53 -12.39
CA GLU A 186 19.98 3.72 -13.16
C GLU A 186 18.84 4.75 -13.30
N ARG A 187 17.60 4.28 -13.51
CA ARG A 187 16.43 5.15 -13.65
C ARG A 187 16.06 5.82 -12.34
N LEU A 188 16.05 5.10 -11.22
CA LEU A 188 15.79 5.66 -9.90
C LEU A 188 16.85 6.71 -9.54
N GLU A 189 18.14 6.40 -9.69
CA GLU A 189 19.23 7.35 -9.44
C GLU A 189 19.11 8.64 -10.25
N ARG A 190 18.54 8.59 -11.46
CA ARG A 190 18.27 9.78 -12.27
C ARG A 190 17.07 10.57 -11.74
N LEU A 191 15.97 9.89 -11.44
CA LEU A 191 14.71 10.52 -11.02
C LEU A 191 14.77 11.10 -9.61
N VAL A 192 15.70 10.65 -8.76
CA VAL A 192 15.84 11.10 -7.37
C VAL A 192 16.60 12.43 -7.22
N LYS A 193 17.32 12.86 -8.28
CA LYS A 193 18.19 14.06 -8.23
C LYS A 193 17.44 15.39 -8.30
N ALA A 194 16.16 15.39 -8.66
CA ALA A 194 15.34 16.60 -8.77
C ALA A 194 13.90 16.28 -8.34
N PRO A 195 13.13 17.28 -7.85
CA PRO A 195 11.71 17.09 -7.63
C PRO A 195 11.04 16.74 -8.96
N VAL A 196 10.56 15.50 -9.07
CA VAL A 196 9.87 14.99 -10.25
C VAL A 196 8.39 15.35 -10.19
N GLU A 197 7.87 15.88 -11.29
CA GLU A 197 6.47 16.27 -11.41
C GLU A 197 5.86 15.70 -12.70
N GLY A 198 4.53 15.77 -12.80
CA GLY A 198 3.80 15.39 -14.01
C GLY A 198 4.09 13.95 -14.46
N MET A 199 4.47 13.79 -15.72
CA MET A 199 4.65 12.48 -16.34
C MET A 199 5.84 11.69 -15.74
N GLU A 200 6.90 12.36 -15.30
CA GLU A 200 8.06 11.70 -14.69
C GLU A 200 7.72 11.14 -13.30
N LEU A 201 6.86 11.83 -12.55
CA LEU A 201 6.33 11.30 -11.29
C LEU A 201 5.47 10.06 -11.51
N MET A 202 4.70 10.00 -12.61
CA MET A 202 3.94 8.80 -12.97
C MET A 202 4.88 7.62 -13.31
N VAL A 203 5.97 7.89 -14.04
CA VAL A 203 7.02 6.89 -14.31
C VAL A 203 7.64 6.38 -13.01
N LEU A 204 8.04 7.28 -12.11
CA LEU A 204 8.62 6.92 -10.80
C LEU A 204 7.68 5.98 -10.02
N ASN A 205 6.39 6.27 -10.01
CA ASN A 205 5.41 5.44 -9.32
C ASN A 205 5.28 4.04 -9.93
N GLU A 206 5.32 3.90 -11.26
CA GLU A 206 5.32 2.57 -11.89
C GLU A 206 6.61 1.80 -11.63
N ILE A 207 7.75 2.50 -11.60
CA ILE A 207 9.05 1.90 -11.24
C ILE A 207 9.00 1.33 -9.82
N LEU A 208 8.57 2.11 -8.83
CA LEU A 208 8.51 1.65 -7.43
C LEU A 208 7.57 0.45 -7.25
N LYS A 209 6.43 0.44 -7.94
CA LYS A 209 5.52 -0.71 -7.91
C LYS A 209 6.10 -1.95 -8.60
N LEU A 210 6.85 -1.77 -9.68
CA LEU A 210 7.57 -2.87 -10.31
C LEU A 210 8.65 -3.41 -9.39
N VAL A 211 9.43 -2.54 -8.73
CA VAL A 211 10.42 -2.93 -7.71
C VAL A 211 9.75 -3.77 -6.63
N PHE A 212 8.59 -3.34 -6.12
CA PHE A 212 7.84 -4.10 -5.13
C PHE A 212 7.52 -5.52 -5.63
N ASN A 213 7.04 -5.67 -6.87
CA ASN A 213 6.69 -6.99 -7.42
C ASN A 213 7.89 -7.91 -7.65
N ILE A 214 9.05 -7.36 -8.04
CA ILE A 214 10.23 -8.19 -8.38
C ILE A 214 11.14 -8.48 -7.18
N SER A 215 10.94 -7.79 -6.06
CA SER A 215 11.78 -7.94 -4.87
C SER A 215 11.15 -8.99 -3.95
N ASP A 216 11.91 -10.04 -3.67
CA ASP A 216 11.64 -11.05 -2.66
C ASP A 216 12.93 -11.40 -1.89
N GLU A 217 12.85 -12.23 -0.84
CA GLU A 217 14.03 -12.62 -0.05
C GLU A 217 15.07 -13.43 -0.87
N GLU A 218 14.69 -14.00 -2.01
CA GLU A 218 15.54 -14.87 -2.84
C GLU A 218 16.25 -14.12 -3.98
N THR A 219 15.87 -12.87 -4.24
CA THR A 219 16.35 -12.08 -5.38
C THR A 219 17.40 -11.03 -4.95
N ASP A 220 18.51 -10.98 -5.69
CA ASP A 220 19.53 -9.95 -5.48
C ASP A 220 19.08 -8.61 -6.11
N CYS A 221 18.20 -7.93 -5.37
CA CYS A 221 17.67 -6.61 -5.68
C CYS A 221 18.27 -5.53 -4.75
N THR A 222 19.30 -5.86 -3.98
CA THR A 222 19.89 -5.01 -2.94
C THR A 222 20.40 -3.66 -3.46
N GLY A 223 20.88 -3.62 -4.71
CA GLY A 223 21.32 -2.39 -5.38
C GLY A 223 20.23 -1.34 -5.58
N LEU A 224 18.94 -1.71 -5.44
CA LEU A 224 17.81 -0.77 -5.53
C LEU A 224 17.59 0.00 -4.23
N VAL A 225 18.10 -0.49 -3.09
CA VAL A 225 17.88 0.12 -1.77
C VAL A 225 18.47 1.54 -1.68
N PRO A 226 19.74 1.80 -2.05
CA PRO A 226 20.32 3.14 -1.93
C PRO A 226 19.52 4.24 -2.65
N PRO A 227 19.14 4.12 -3.94
CA PRO A 227 18.37 5.19 -4.58
C PRO A 227 16.95 5.33 -4.03
N ILE A 228 16.34 4.28 -3.46
CA ILE A 228 15.04 4.38 -2.77
C ILE A 228 15.18 5.15 -1.46
N LEU A 229 16.24 4.92 -0.69
CA LEU A 229 16.53 5.69 0.52
C LEU A 229 16.82 7.15 0.18
N ASP A 230 17.58 7.41 -0.89
CA ASP A 230 17.85 8.77 -1.36
C ASP A 230 16.56 9.49 -1.79
N LEU A 231 15.63 8.80 -2.44
CA LEU A 231 14.29 9.32 -2.74
C LEU A 231 13.59 9.76 -1.45
N LEU A 232 13.57 8.89 -0.44
CA LEU A 232 12.88 9.18 0.82
C LEU A 232 13.57 10.29 1.61
N ARG A 233 14.88 10.50 1.44
CA ARG A 233 15.61 11.64 2.02
C ARG A 233 15.25 12.95 1.31
N SER A 234 15.36 12.99 -0.02
CA SER A 234 15.30 14.23 -0.79
C SER A 234 13.89 14.68 -1.18
N TYR A 235 12.94 13.75 -1.34
CA TYR A 235 11.61 14.09 -1.86
C TYR A 235 10.77 14.83 -0.81
N PRO A 236 10.10 15.94 -1.20
CA PRO A 236 9.25 16.70 -0.29
C PRO A 236 8.07 15.85 0.18
N LEU A 237 7.72 15.96 1.47
CA LEU A 237 6.60 15.21 2.03
C LEU A 237 5.29 15.66 1.38
N PRO A 238 4.53 14.76 0.75
CA PRO A 238 3.21 15.08 0.23
C PRO A 238 2.21 15.26 1.38
N THR A 239 1.05 15.84 1.07
CA THR A 239 -0.08 15.89 2.00
C THR A 239 -1.25 15.09 1.39
N PRO A 240 -1.64 13.95 1.98
CA PRO A 240 -1.13 13.36 3.22
C PRO A 240 0.28 12.73 3.09
N PRO A 241 1.04 12.58 4.20
CA PRO A 241 2.45 12.13 4.19
C PRO A 241 2.71 10.79 3.50
N LEU A 242 1.80 9.84 3.67
CA LEU A 242 1.85 8.50 3.07
C LEU A 242 1.17 8.44 1.69
N SER A 243 1.27 9.53 0.92
CA SER A 243 0.88 9.52 -0.49
C SER A 243 2.03 9.06 -1.39
N PRO A 244 1.74 8.55 -2.60
CA PRO A 244 2.77 8.31 -3.61
C PRO A 244 3.57 9.59 -3.92
N PRO A 245 4.90 9.50 -4.14
CA PRO A 245 5.70 8.30 -4.30
C PRO A 245 6.24 7.71 -2.98
N ILE A 246 6.11 8.44 -1.86
CA ILE A 246 6.64 8.04 -0.54
C ILE A 246 6.05 6.71 -0.09
N SER A 247 4.73 6.52 -0.23
CA SER A 247 4.11 5.24 0.14
C SER A 247 4.66 4.07 -0.66
N HIS A 248 4.78 4.17 -1.98
CA HIS A 248 5.34 3.08 -2.79
C HIS A 248 6.79 2.77 -2.39
N ALA A 249 7.61 3.79 -2.13
CA ALA A 249 8.97 3.59 -1.65
C ALA A 249 9.02 2.88 -0.29
N ILE A 250 8.16 3.25 0.67
CA ILE A 250 8.04 2.52 1.95
C ILE A 250 7.66 1.06 1.73
N HIS A 251 6.68 0.77 0.85
CA HIS A 251 6.29 -0.60 0.55
C HIS A 251 7.46 -1.43 -0.01
N THR A 252 8.29 -0.84 -0.88
CA THR A 252 9.45 -1.57 -1.43
C THR A 252 10.46 -1.96 -0.35
N LEU A 253 10.64 -1.12 0.68
CA LEU A 253 11.60 -1.39 1.77
C LEU A 253 11.20 -2.59 2.64
N LEU A 254 9.95 -3.02 2.62
CA LEU A 254 9.50 -4.21 3.36
C LEU A 254 10.19 -5.50 2.88
N HIS A 255 10.66 -5.54 1.64
CA HIS A 255 11.31 -6.72 1.06
C HIS A 255 12.82 -6.76 1.31
N PHE A 256 13.40 -5.70 1.87
CA PHE A 256 14.85 -5.59 2.03
C PHE A 256 15.27 -5.63 3.50
N PRO A 257 16.25 -6.47 3.85
CA PRO A 257 16.84 -6.42 5.20
C PRO A 257 17.50 -5.06 5.45
N THR A 258 17.51 -4.65 6.71
CA THR A 258 18.20 -3.43 7.12
C THR A 258 19.69 -3.73 7.30
N HIS A 259 20.52 -3.07 6.50
CA HIS A 259 21.97 -3.08 6.62
C HIS A 259 22.45 -1.69 7.09
N HIS A 260 23.17 -1.66 8.21
CA HIS A 260 23.63 -0.43 8.87
C HIS A 260 24.29 0.55 7.87
N ASP A 261 25.30 0.09 7.14
CA ASP A 261 26.10 0.93 6.23
C ASP A 261 25.29 1.58 5.09
N ILE A 262 24.17 0.96 4.69
CA ILE A 262 23.31 1.44 3.60
C ILE A 262 22.25 2.41 4.15
N TRP A 263 21.65 2.07 5.30
CA TRP A 263 20.56 2.83 5.90
C TRP A 263 21.04 4.07 6.64
N PHE A 264 22.15 3.94 7.37
CA PHE A 264 22.68 4.94 8.30
C PHE A 264 24.15 5.27 7.98
N PRO A 265 24.44 5.79 6.77
CA PRO A 265 25.81 6.19 6.43
C PRO A 265 26.29 7.28 7.41
N ASN A 266 27.41 7.01 8.10
CA ASN A 266 27.97 7.87 9.16
C ASN A 266 27.07 8.05 10.40
N ASP A 267 26.33 7.00 10.79
CA ASP A 267 25.41 7.05 11.94
C ASP A 267 24.33 8.14 11.82
N ASP A 268 23.93 8.47 10.58
CA ASP A 268 22.88 9.45 10.30
C ASP A 268 21.48 8.83 10.40
N TYR A 269 20.80 9.07 11.52
CA TYR A 269 19.43 8.62 11.77
C TYR A 269 18.34 9.62 11.34
N THR A 270 18.66 10.66 10.57
CA THR A 270 17.69 11.69 10.12
C THR A 270 16.52 11.10 9.32
N LEU A 271 16.80 10.14 8.43
CA LEU A 271 15.75 9.44 7.68
C LEU A 271 14.84 8.62 8.61
N LEU A 272 15.42 7.97 9.62
CA LEU A 272 14.65 7.24 10.62
C LEU A 272 13.75 8.17 11.43
N ARG A 273 14.27 9.35 11.81
CA ARG A 273 13.47 10.38 12.48
C ARG A 273 12.32 10.85 11.58
N LYS A 274 12.58 11.09 10.29
CA LYS A 274 11.55 11.43 9.30
C LYS A 274 10.44 10.36 9.25
N PHE A 275 10.77 9.08 9.33
CA PHE A 275 9.75 8.02 9.39
C PHE A 275 8.90 8.08 10.66
N VAL A 276 9.50 8.35 11.82
CA VAL A 276 8.75 8.54 13.07
C VAL A 276 7.86 9.79 13.01
N ASP A 277 8.34 10.88 12.41
CA ASP A 277 7.55 12.10 12.22
C ASP A 277 6.36 11.86 11.28
N ILE A 278 6.56 11.15 10.16
CA ILE A 278 5.48 10.72 9.25
C ILE A 278 4.46 9.88 10.01
N LEU A 279 4.91 8.93 10.83
CA LEU A 279 4.03 8.09 11.63
C LEU A 279 3.19 8.95 12.58
N GLU A 280 3.82 9.85 13.33
CA GLU A 280 3.16 10.76 14.26
C GLU A 280 2.11 11.66 13.60
N GLU A 281 2.44 12.26 12.46
CA GLU A 281 1.51 13.07 11.67
C GLU A 281 0.33 12.22 11.17
N THR A 282 0.60 11.01 10.67
CA THR A 282 -0.43 10.12 10.10
C THR A 282 -1.39 9.60 11.17
N VAL A 283 -0.88 9.16 12.32
CA VAL A 283 -1.73 8.68 13.42
C VAL A 283 -2.38 9.82 14.22
N GLY A 284 -1.83 11.03 14.13
CA GLY A 284 -2.35 12.24 14.75
C GLY A 284 -3.62 12.79 14.10
N VAL A 285 -4.04 12.25 12.95
CA VAL A 285 -5.32 12.60 12.29
C VAL A 285 -6.53 12.17 13.14
N HIS A 286 -6.36 11.24 14.07
CA HIS A 286 -7.38 10.89 15.05
C HIS A 286 -7.53 11.93 16.17
N GLY A 287 -8.79 12.22 16.53
CA GLY A 287 -9.14 12.66 17.88
C GLY A 287 -9.01 11.51 18.90
N GLU A 288 -9.29 11.76 20.17
CA GLU A 288 -9.11 10.77 21.26
C GLU A 288 -9.95 9.48 21.07
N ASP A 289 -10.97 9.51 20.22
CA ASP A 289 -11.89 8.40 19.93
C ASP A 289 -11.52 7.67 18.62
N ALA A 290 -10.70 6.61 18.72
CA ALA A 290 -10.24 5.77 17.61
C ALA A 290 -11.28 4.71 17.15
N GLU A 291 -12.58 5.02 17.23
CA GLU A 291 -13.65 4.06 16.96
C GLU A 291 -14.17 4.11 15.51
N GLU A 292 -14.07 5.27 14.84
CA GLU A 292 -14.50 5.42 13.44
C GLU A 292 -13.37 5.12 12.45
N GLU A 293 -13.70 4.42 11.35
CA GLU A 293 -12.79 4.16 10.25
C GLU A 293 -12.37 5.47 9.55
N VAL A 294 -11.09 5.82 9.65
CA VAL A 294 -10.53 6.99 8.97
C VAL A 294 -9.87 6.58 7.66
N ARG A 295 -10.12 7.42 6.64
CA ARG A 295 -9.44 7.32 5.36
C ARG A 295 -8.49 8.51 5.17
N VAL A 296 -7.21 8.22 4.96
CA VAL A 296 -6.18 9.21 4.65
C VAL A 296 -5.92 9.15 3.15
N GLY A 297 -6.26 10.21 2.42
CA GLY A 297 -6.14 10.22 0.95
C GLY A 297 -7.01 9.18 0.24
N GLY A 298 -8.13 8.78 0.85
CA GLY A 298 -9.06 7.77 0.32
C GLY A 298 -8.74 6.32 0.68
N VAL A 299 -7.56 6.05 1.23
CA VAL A 299 -7.10 4.73 1.70
C VAL A 299 -7.37 4.60 3.19
N LEU A 300 -7.74 3.42 3.67
CA LEU A 300 -7.95 3.18 5.09
C LEU A 300 -6.64 3.42 5.86
N LEU A 301 -6.74 4.02 7.05
CA LEU A 301 -5.58 4.25 7.91
C LEU A 301 -4.85 2.93 8.22
N ASP A 302 -5.60 1.85 8.43
CA ASP A 302 -5.05 0.50 8.65
C ASP A 302 -4.11 0.06 7.52
N GLU A 303 -4.51 0.30 6.27
CA GLU A 303 -3.77 -0.13 5.09
C GLU A 303 -2.59 0.80 4.77
N SER A 304 -2.78 2.11 4.97
CA SER A 304 -1.77 3.11 4.63
C SER A 304 -0.63 3.17 5.65
N CYS A 305 -0.91 3.03 6.94
CA CYS A 305 0.06 3.23 8.01
C CYS A 305 0.88 1.97 8.34
N SER A 306 0.27 0.78 8.29
CA SER A 306 0.93 -0.48 8.64
C SER A 306 2.26 -0.75 7.93
N PRO A 307 2.42 -0.48 6.61
CA PRO A 307 3.70 -0.65 5.93
C PRO A 307 4.85 0.16 6.57
N LEU A 308 4.60 1.41 6.97
CA LEU A 308 5.60 2.24 7.63
C LEU A 308 6.01 1.65 8.97
N VAL A 309 5.03 1.23 9.78
CA VAL A 309 5.29 0.61 11.08
C VAL A 309 6.10 -0.68 10.92
N LEU A 310 5.80 -1.50 9.91
CA LEU A 310 6.56 -2.73 9.62
C LEU A 310 7.98 -2.44 9.12
N VAL A 311 8.20 -1.37 8.36
CA VAL A 311 9.56 -0.92 8.04
C VAL A 311 10.32 -0.53 9.31
N LEU A 312 9.70 0.20 10.24
CA LEU A 312 10.32 0.54 11.53
C LEU A 312 10.66 -0.71 12.35
N VAL A 313 9.80 -1.73 12.35
CA VAL A 313 10.09 -3.04 12.96
C VAL A 313 11.31 -3.69 12.30
N GLY A 314 11.35 -3.74 10.97
CA GLY A 314 12.46 -4.30 10.20
C GLY A 314 13.79 -3.61 10.51
N VAL A 315 13.77 -2.28 10.58
CA VAL A 315 14.92 -1.44 10.95
C VAL A 315 15.38 -1.73 12.37
N ALA A 316 14.47 -1.70 13.34
CA ALA A 316 14.80 -1.98 14.74
C ALA A 316 15.29 -3.42 14.97
N ARG A 317 14.88 -4.37 14.13
CA ARG A 317 15.37 -5.75 14.17
C ARG A 317 16.75 -5.90 13.54
N GLY A 318 17.01 -5.20 12.43
CA GLY A 318 18.28 -5.29 11.69
C GLY A 318 19.41 -4.47 12.29
N ASP A 319 19.11 -3.44 13.09
CA ASP A 319 20.12 -2.52 13.63
C ASP A 319 19.90 -2.16 15.11
N VAL A 320 20.88 -2.51 15.95
CA VAL A 320 20.81 -2.31 17.40
C VAL A 320 20.87 -0.83 17.80
N HIS A 321 21.62 -0.01 17.06
CA HIS A 321 21.75 1.42 17.34
C HIS A 321 20.49 2.17 16.91
N ALA A 322 19.95 1.87 15.73
CA ALA A 322 18.67 2.38 15.27
C ALA A 322 17.55 2.00 16.24
N ARG A 323 17.55 0.77 16.76
CA ARG A 323 16.60 0.33 17.80
C ARG A 323 16.71 1.15 19.08
N ALA A 324 17.92 1.43 19.56
CA ALA A 324 18.15 2.21 20.77
C ALA A 324 17.63 3.66 20.60
N VAL A 325 18.00 4.30 19.49
CA VAL A 325 17.54 5.68 19.19
C VAL A 325 16.03 5.73 18.98
N MET A 326 15.45 4.75 18.29
CA MET A 326 14.00 4.66 18.10
C MET A 326 13.25 4.42 19.41
N ARG A 327 13.83 3.64 20.34
CA ARG A 327 13.29 3.48 21.69
C ARG A 327 13.21 4.82 22.41
N ASP A 328 14.25 5.64 22.35
CA ASP A 328 14.23 6.95 23.01
C ASP A 328 13.14 7.89 22.46
N TRP A 329 12.75 7.74 21.18
CA TRP A 329 11.71 8.55 20.55
C TRP A 329 10.28 8.02 20.76
N ILE A 330 10.08 6.70 20.68
CA ILE A 330 8.75 6.08 20.72
C ILE A 330 8.40 5.58 22.13
N MET A 331 9.42 5.14 22.87
CA MET A 331 9.32 4.61 24.22
C MET A 331 10.22 5.37 25.23
N PRO A 332 10.01 6.69 25.43
CA PRO A 332 10.84 7.49 26.34
C PRO A 332 10.71 7.03 27.81
N ASN A 333 11.76 7.22 28.62
CA ASN A 333 11.73 6.81 30.03
C ASN A 333 10.91 7.77 30.92
N ASP A 334 10.72 9.01 30.50
CA ASP A 334 10.08 10.10 31.25
C ASP A 334 8.60 10.29 30.86
N ILE A 335 7.83 9.21 30.79
CA ILE A 335 6.39 9.30 30.51
C ILE A 335 5.60 9.75 31.73
N ASP A 336 4.63 10.63 31.49
CA ASP A 336 3.57 10.93 32.45
C ASP A 336 2.67 9.71 32.69
N ARG A 337 2.80 9.10 33.88
CA ARG A 337 1.97 7.98 34.36
C ARG A 337 0.89 8.42 35.35
N SER A 338 0.52 9.72 35.37
CA SER A 338 -0.57 10.24 36.21
C SER A 338 -1.96 9.79 35.73
N GLN A 339 -2.05 9.39 34.46
CA GLN A 339 -3.21 8.85 33.77
C GLN A 339 -2.82 7.57 33.02
N PRO A 340 -3.81 6.74 32.61
CA PRO A 340 -3.57 5.62 31.72
C PRO A 340 -2.76 6.05 30.48
N LEU A 341 -1.75 5.26 30.12
CA LEU A 341 -0.82 5.59 29.02
C LEU A 341 -1.53 5.70 27.66
N ASP A 342 -2.71 5.12 27.51
CA ASP A 342 -3.53 5.17 26.30
C ASP A 342 -4.39 6.45 26.20
N LYS A 343 -4.43 7.32 27.22
CA LYS A 343 -5.28 8.53 27.23
C LYS A 343 -4.57 9.84 26.82
N GLY A 344 -3.27 9.78 26.53
CA GLY A 344 -2.49 10.96 26.11
C GLY A 344 -2.59 11.33 24.62
N THR A 345 -2.05 12.50 24.26
CA THR A 345 -1.93 12.99 22.87
C THR A 345 -0.55 12.72 22.26
N THR A 346 0.39 12.17 23.02
CA THR A 346 1.73 11.82 22.54
C THR A 346 1.66 10.68 21.51
N LEU A 347 2.71 10.55 20.68
CA LEU A 347 2.86 9.42 19.77
C LEU A 347 2.73 8.08 20.53
N THR A 348 3.43 7.93 21.65
CA THR A 348 3.39 6.71 22.48
C THR A 348 1.96 6.37 22.89
N ALA A 349 1.20 7.34 23.39
CA ALA A 349 -0.18 7.12 23.82
C ALA A 349 -1.11 6.72 22.67
N ARG A 350 -0.97 7.39 21.51
CA ARG A 350 -1.71 7.04 20.29
C ARG A 350 -1.42 5.60 19.86
N LEU A 351 -0.15 5.21 19.83
CA LEU A 351 0.25 3.86 19.45
C LEU A 351 -0.28 2.80 20.42
N ILE A 352 -0.24 3.05 21.73
CA ILE A 352 -0.82 2.14 22.75
C ILE A 352 -2.32 1.94 22.51
N ARG A 353 -3.09 2.99 22.13
CA ARG A 353 -4.51 2.82 21.75
C ARG A 353 -4.69 1.89 20.56
N TYR A 354 -3.83 1.95 19.55
CA TYR A 354 -3.92 1.04 18.41
C TYR A 354 -3.63 -0.42 18.78
N MET A 355 -2.83 -0.70 19.83
CA MET A 355 -2.58 -2.07 20.30
C MET A 355 -3.84 -2.79 20.79
N THR A 356 -4.87 -2.05 21.17
CA THR A 356 -6.17 -2.60 21.62
C THR A 356 -7.31 -2.36 20.63
N SER A 357 -7.02 -1.72 19.49
CA SER A 357 -8.04 -1.39 18.50
C SER A 357 -8.62 -2.64 17.81
N ILE A 358 -9.94 -2.65 17.66
CA ILE A 358 -10.66 -3.68 16.89
C ILE A 358 -10.82 -3.22 15.43
N THR A 359 -10.98 -1.92 15.21
CA THR A 359 -11.15 -1.28 13.89
C THR A 359 -9.92 -1.40 13.01
N TYR A 360 -8.72 -1.37 13.60
CA TYR A 360 -7.44 -1.35 12.89
C TYR A 360 -6.59 -2.61 13.17
N PRO A 361 -6.99 -3.81 12.69
CA PRO A 361 -6.33 -5.06 13.03
C PRO A 361 -4.89 -5.16 12.52
N ASN A 362 -4.59 -4.63 11.32
CA ASN A 362 -3.24 -4.69 10.76
C ASN A 362 -2.30 -3.73 11.49
N LEU A 363 -2.77 -2.51 11.77
CA LEU A 363 -2.02 -1.51 12.51
C LEU A 363 -1.81 -1.96 13.95
N ARG A 364 -2.83 -2.54 14.59
CA ARG A 364 -2.71 -3.18 15.91
C ARG A 364 -1.55 -4.17 15.95
N GLN A 365 -1.52 -5.10 14.99
CA GLN A 365 -0.48 -6.12 14.94
C GLN A 365 0.90 -5.51 14.71
N ALA A 366 1.02 -4.58 13.75
CA ALA A 366 2.29 -3.92 13.43
C ALA A 366 2.83 -3.08 14.60
N VAL A 367 1.97 -2.33 15.29
CA VAL A 367 2.36 -1.51 16.45
C VAL A 367 2.73 -2.39 17.63
N SER A 368 2.00 -3.48 17.87
CA SER A 368 2.33 -4.43 18.93
C SER A 368 3.70 -5.08 18.69
N GLU A 369 4.00 -5.42 17.43
CA GLU A 369 5.31 -5.89 17.02
C GLU A 369 6.40 -4.85 17.25
N LEU A 370 6.14 -3.57 16.94
CA LEU A 370 7.06 -2.46 17.15
C LEU A 370 7.42 -2.28 18.63
N PHE A 371 6.42 -2.25 19.52
CA PHE A 371 6.68 -2.15 20.96
C PHE A 371 7.45 -3.36 21.49
N PHE A 372 7.16 -4.57 20.97
CA PHE A 372 7.87 -5.78 21.37
C PHE A 372 9.34 -5.77 20.94
N ILE A 373 9.67 -5.44 19.70
CA ILE A 373 11.07 -5.34 19.24
C ILE A 373 11.82 -4.23 19.98
N LEU A 374 11.18 -3.08 20.22
CA LEU A 374 11.76 -2.00 21.01
C LEU A 374 11.97 -2.41 22.48
N SER A 375 11.20 -3.37 22.99
CA SER A 375 11.39 -3.99 24.31
C SER A 375 12.42 -5.13 24.31
N ASN A 376 13.30 -5.20 23.30
CA ASN A 376 14.26 -6.29 23.08
C ASN A 376 13.60 -7.67 23.04
N GLU A 377 12.36 -7.75 22.54
CA GLU A 377 11.59 -8.99 22.44
C GLU A 377 11.39 -9.69 23.81
N SER A 378 11.38 -8.92 24.91
CA SER A 378 11.08 -9.40 26.27
C SER A 378 9.63 -9.06 26.66
N PRO A 379 8.79 -10.07 26.94
CA PRO A 379 7.45 -9.85 27.49
C PRO A 379 7.46 -9.05 28.79
N GLU A 380 8.45 -9.29 29.65
CA GLU A 380 8.60 -8.62 30.95
C GLU A 380 8.90 -7.13 30.77
N THR A 381 9.84 -6.81 29.88
CA THR A 381 10.20 -5.41 29.56
C THR A 381 9.00 -4.68 28.95
N LEU A 382 8.30 -5.32 28.02
CA LEU A 382 7.11 -4.76 27.40
C LEU A 382 6.02 -4.46 28.43
N VAL A 383 5.64 -5.45 29.26
CA VAL A 383 4.60 -5.31 30.29
C VAL A 383 5.01 -4.27 31.34
N SER A 384 6.28 -4.23 31.74
CA SER A 384 6.77 -3.22 32.69
C SER A 384 6.63 -1.80 32.15
N TYR A 385 6.67 -1.64 30.82
CA TYR A 385 6.59 -0.34 30.18
C TYR A 385 5.14 0.11 29.95
N ILE A 386 4.32 -0.69 29.23
CA ILE A 386 2.95 -0.33 28.82
C ILE A 386 1.82 -0.89 29.72
N GLY A 387 2.14 -1.75 30.69
CA GLY A 387 1.14 -2.50 31.46
C GLY A 387 0.64 -3.76 30.74
N TYR A 388 0.10 -4.72 31.50
CA TYR A 388 -0.35 -6.00 30.95
C TYR A 388 -1.59 -5.86 30.04
N GLY A 389 -2.50 -4.92 30.31
CA GLY A 389 -3.75 -4.76 29.57
C GLY A 389 -3.56 -4.61 28.05
N PRO A 390 -2.82 -3.59 27.57
CA PRO A 390 -2.55 -3.42 26.15
C PRO A 390 -1.71 -4.54 25.52
N ALA A 391 -0.83 -5.19 26.29
CA ALA A 391 0.06 -6.25 25.80
C ALA A 391 -0.61 -7.64 25.74
N ALA A 392 -1.65 -7.89 26.53
CA ALA A 392 -2.18 -9.22 26.80
C ALA A 392 -2.61 -9.97 25.52
N GLY A 393 -3.36 -9.31 24.64
CA GLY A 393 -3.84 -9.93 23.39
C GLY A 393 -2.69 -10.36 22.47
N PHE A 394 -1.68 -9.50 22.33
CA PHE A 394 -0.49 -9.79 21.53
C PHE A 394 0.36 -10.93 22.12
N LEU A 395 0.62 -10.90 23.43
CA LEU A 395 1.41 -11.93 24.11
C LEU A 395 0.70 -13.29 24.12
N TYR A 396 -0.63 -13.31 24.30
CA TYR A 396 -1.44 -14.52 24.18
C TYR A 396 -1.29 -15.17 22.81
N ASN A 397 -1.43 -14.38 21.74
CA ASN A 397 -1.32 -14.87 20.36
C ASN A 397 0.06 -15.43 20.03
N ARG A 398 1.13 -14.92 20.68
CA ARG A 398 2.50 -15.45 20.53
C ARG A 398 2.82 -16.61 21.47
N GLY A 399 1.92 -17.00 22.37
CA GLY A 399 2.19 -18.02 23.39
C GLY A 399 3.25 -17.60 24.41
N LEU A 400 3.45 -16.28 24.59
CA LEU A 400 4.45 -15.67 25.47
C LEU A 400 3.83 -15.10 26.75
N LEU A 401 2.70 -15.66 27.20
CA LEU A 401 2.10 -15.22 28.45
C LEU A 401 3.07 -15.51 29.61
N PRO A 402 3.40 -14.49 30.43
CA PRO A 402 4.28 -14.69 31.57
C PRO A 402 3.66 -15.71 32.55
N SER A 403 4.44 -16.72 32.91
CA SER A 403 3.98 -17.89 33.70
C SER A 403 3.76 -17.58 35.18
N GLY A 404 4.19 -16.40 35.63
CA GLY A 404 3.86 -15.80 36.91
C GLY A 404 3.45 -14.37 36.64
N GLY A 405 2.39 -13.90 37.31
CA GLY A 405 1.97 -12.50 37.20
C GLY A 405 3.16 -11.56 37.40
N PRO A 406 3.18 -10.41 36.71
CA PRO A 406 4.30 -9.47 36.77
C PRO A 406 4.68 -9.16 38.23
N ALA A 407 5.99 -9.20 38.53
CA ALA A 407 6.48 -8.82 39.84
C ALA A 407 6.12 -7.34 40.06
N PRO A 408 5.38 -6.99 41.12
CA PRO A 408 5.04 -5.60 41.39
C PRO A 408 6.33 -4.83 41.66
N THR A 409 6.65 -3.87 40.80
CA THR A 409 7.56 -2.77 41.17
C THR A 409 6.77 -1.86 42.12
N GLU A 410 7.37 -1.45 43.25
CA GLU A 410 6.66 -0.77 44.35
C GLU A 410 5.83 0.46 43.92
N ASP A 411 6.16 1.06 42.78
CA ASP A 411 5.55 2.28 42.30
C ASP A 411 4.65 2.14 41.05
N ILE A 412 4.65 1.04 40.28
CA ILE A 412 3.91 0.96 38.99
C ILE A 412 2.93 -0.24 38.95
N ASP A 413 1.68 0.02 38.58
CA ASP A 413 0.61 -0.97 38.50
C ASP A 413 0.90 -1.89 37.31
N PRO A 414 1.09 -3.19 37.57
CA PRO A 414 1.42 -4.14 36.51
C PRO A 414 0.34 -4.33 35.43
N ILE A 415 -0.91 -4.00 35.73
CA ILE A 415 -2.05 -4.18 34.81
C ILE A 415 -2.19 -2.97 33.89
N THR A 416 -2.13 -1.76 34.45
CA THR A 416 -2.41 -0.50 33.75
C THR A 416 -1.16 0.30 33.38
N GLY A 417 -0.02 0.05 34.03
CA GLY A 417 1.20 0.84 33.89
C GLY A 417 1.17 2.19 34.63
N GLU A 418 0.16 2.46 35.45
CA GLU A 418 0.02 3.71 36.24
C GLU A 418 0.85 3.68 37.53
N PHE A 419 1.02 4.80 38.23
CA PHE A 419 1.64 4.75 39.56
C PHE A 419 0.71 4.07 40.61
N SER A 420 1.11 2.91 41.14
CA SER A 420 0.21 1.91 41.74
C SER A 420 -0.31 2.17 43.15
N ALA A 421 0.34 2.99 43.99
CA ALA A 421 0.15 2.83 45.44
C ALA A 421 -0.48 4.01 46.19
N GLN A 422 -0.46 5.24 45.66
CA GLN A 422 -0.95 6.41 46.39
C GLN A 422 -2.44 6.71 46.12
N LYS A 423 -2.91 6.59 44.87
CA LYS A 423 -4.28 6.97 44.50
C LYS A 423 -5.37 6.11 45.15
N ALA A 424 -5.26 4.79 45.11
CA ALA A 424 -6.29 3.90 45.66
C ALA A 424 -6.39 4.00 47.19
N ASP A 425 -5.25 4.17 47.86
CA ASP A 425 -5.17 4.27 49.32
C ASP A 425 -5.61 5.67 49.80
N GLU A 426 -5.36 6.72 49.01
CA GLU A 426 -5.88 8.08 49.23
C GLU A 426 -7.39 8.19 48.95
N GLU A 427 -7.88 7.61 47.85
CA GLU A 427 -9.32 7.56 47.53
C GLU A 427 -10.10 6.76 48.57
N TRP A 428 -9.59 5.59 48.99
CA TRP A 428 -10.20 4.79 50.06
C TRP A 428 -10.24 5.51 51.41
N LYS A 429 -9.16 6.25 51.75
CA LYS A 429 -9.11 7.09 52.97
C LYS A 429 -9.97 8.35 52.86
N ALA A 430 -10.19 8.88 51.65
CA ALA A 430 -11.02 10.05 51.39
C ALA A 430 -12.53 9.75 51.37
N MET A 431 -12.94 8.51 51.10
CA MET A 431 -14.36 8.11 51.16
C MET A 431 -14.89 8.12 52.59
N SER A 432 -16.12 8.61 52.76
CA SER A 432 -16.85 8.51 54.02
C SER A 432 -17.21 7.04 54.34
N GLU A 433 -17.47 6.73 55.60
CA GLU A 433 -17.84 5.37 56.03
C GLU A 433 -19.12 4.87 55.34
N GLU A 434 -20.05 5.79 55.06
CA GLU A 434 -21.31 5.51 54.36
C GLU A 434 -21.10 5.22 52.85
N GLU A 435 -20.11 5.84 52.22
CA GLU A 435 -19.73 5.53 50.82
C GLU A 435 -19.01 4.19 50.72
N ARG A 436 -18.14 3.87 51.70
CA ARG A 436 -17.50 2.56 51.79
C ARG A 436 -18.51 1.42 51.94
N GLU A 437 -19.55 1.60 52.76
CA GLU A 437 -20.61 0.60 52.88
C GLU A 437 -21.40 0.41 51.58
N ARG A 438 -21.72 1.49 50.85
CA ARG A 438 -22.41 1.39 49.55
C ARG A 438 -21.57 0.71 48.47
N GLU A 439 -20.27 1.01 48.41
CA GLU A 439 -19.31 0.32 47.54
C GLU A 439 -19.24 -1.17 47.87
N ALA A 440 -19.17 -1.51 49.16
CA ALA A 440 -19.16 -2.90 49.63
C ALA A 440 -20.46 -3.65 49.30
N GLU A 441 -21.62 -2.99 49.41
CA GLU A 441 -22.91 -3.56 49.00
C GLU A 441 -22.98 -3.82 47.49
N LYS A 442 -22.49 -2.88 46.66
CA LYS A 442 -22.40 -3.07 45.20
C LYS A 442 -21.48 -4.24 44.85
N LEU A 443 -20.31 -4.32 45.49
CA LEU A 443 -19.36 -5.41 45.33
C LEU A 443 -19.97 -6.76 45.75
N PHE A 444 -20.72 -6.79 46.84
CA PHE A 444 -21.43 -7.99 47.29
C PHE A 444 -22.48 -8.46 46.28
N VAL A 445 -23.26 -7.54 45.70
CA VAL A 445 -24.25 -7.86 44.66
C VAL A 445 -23.57 -8.34 43.37
N LEU A 446 -22.43 -7.75 42.99
CA LEU A 446 -21.63 -8.19 41.85
C LEU A 446 -21.07 -9.60 42.09
N LEU A 447 -20.57 -9.89 43.29
CA LEU A 447 -20.07 -11.21 43.68
C LEU A 447 -21.19 -12.27 43.72
N ASP A 448 -22.38 -11.93 44.23
CA ASP A 448 -23.54 -12.84 44.24
C ASP A 448 -24.03 -13.12 42.81
N ARG A 449 -24.04 -12.12 41.94
CA ARG A 449 -24.33 -12.29 40.50
C ARG A 449 -23.31 -13.20 39.82
N LEU A 450 -22.01 -12.97 40.06
CA LEU A 450 -20.93 -13.79 39.51
C LEU A 450 -21.01 -15.24 40.00
N ASN A 451 -21.29 -15.46 41.29
CA ASN A 451 -21.51 -16.80 41.87
C ASN A 451 -22.74 -17.50 41.24
N ARG A 452 -23.85 -16.77 41.01
CA ARG A 452 -25.05 -17.32 40.35
C ARG A 452 -24.84 -17.65 38.88
N THR A 453 -23.95 -16.93 38.18
CA THR A 453 -23.57 -17.25 36.79
C THR A 453 -22.58 -18.42 36.68
N GLY A 454 -22.09 -18.96 37.81
CA GLY A 454 -21.28 -20.18 37.85
C GLY A 454 -19.81 -20.04 37.42
N VAL A 455 -19.34 -18.80 37.20
CA VAL A 455 -17.96 -18.50 36.76
C VAL A 455 -16.94 -18.67 37.90
N ILE A 456 -17.37 -18.57 39.16
CA ILE A 456 -16.53 -18.76 40.35
C ILE A 456 -17.27 -19.69 41.33
N LYS A 457 -16.58 -20.72 41.86
CA LYS A 457 -17.06 -21.53 42.99
C LYS A 457 -16.18 -21.23 44.20
N ALA A 458 -16.75 -20.58 45.21
CA ALA A 458 -16.11 -20.47 46.52
C ALA A 458 -16.02 -21.88 47.16
N VAL A 459 -14.80 -22.38 47.37
CA VAL A 459 -14.56 -23.61 48.14
C VAL A 459 -14.35 -23.21 49.60
N PRO A 460 -15.20 -23.64 50.55
CA PRO A 460 -14.91 -23.42 51.96
C PRO A 460 -13.68 -24.25 52.33
N ARG A 461 -12.62 -23.61 52.85
CA ARG A 461 -11.59 -24.34 53.59
C ARG A 461 -12.20 -24.81 54.90
N LEU A 462 -12.56 -26.09 54.96
CA LEU A 462 -12.74 -26.80 56.23
C LEU A 462 -11.36 -26.87 56.90
N GLY A 463 -11.28 -26.41 58.15
CA GLY A 463 -10.08 -26.46 58.98
C GLY A 463 -9.64 -27.86 59.34
#